data_AF-A0A849WTV0-F1
#
_entry.id   AF-A0A849WTV0-F1
#
_cell.length_a   1.000
_cell.length_b   1.000
_cell.length_c   1.000
_cell.angle_alpha   90.00
_cell.angle_beta   90.00
_cell.angle_gamma   90.00
#
_symmetry.space_group_name_H-M   'P 1'
#
loop_
_entity.id
_entity.type
_entity.pdbx_description
1 polymer ?
#
loop_
_entity_poly.entity_id
_entity_poly.type
_entity_poly.pdbx_seq_one_letter_code
_entity_poly.pdbx_strand_id
1 'polypeptide(L)'
;MFIKTPFITVRNLLNSPVKVFLLSFVFFLVNFFGSGNFIKLLNLDNEVEKLNAMIVKNRVELEKTEKKITQAKDPIFFERQAREKFDLVSKDDLVFIFPSEQ
;
A
#
# COMPACT_ATOMS: atom_id res chain seq x y z
N MET A 1 -22.56 -21.80 42.55
CA MET A 1 -22.23 -23.23 42.34
C MET A 1 -21.49 -23.52 41.02
N PHE A 2 -21.24 -22.52 40.15
CA PHE A 2 -20.56 -22.73 38.85
C PHE A 2 -19.03 -22.69 38.87
N ILE A 3 -18.41 -22.22 39.96
CA ILE A 3 -16.94 -22.04 40.04
C ILE A 3 -16.22 -23.33 40.52
N LYS A 4 -16.93 -24.24 41.20
CA LYS A 4 -16.33 -25.50 41.71
C LYS A 4 -16.16 -26.57 40.63
N THR A 5 -17.01 -26.55 39.59
CA THR A 5 -16.97 -27.53 38.49
C THR A 5 -15.74 -27.39 37.59
N PRO A 6 -15.26 -26.19 37.16
CA PRO A 6 -14.05 -26.09 36.35
C PRO A 6 -12.81 -26.55 37.13
N PHE A 7 -12.72 -26.28 38.44
CA PHE A 7 -11.55 -26.65 39.23
C PHE A 7 -11.36 -28.17 39.37
N ILE A 8 -12.45 -28.92 39.57
CA ILE A 8 -12.42 -30.39 39.65
C ILE A 8 -12.11 -30.99 38.27
N THR A 9 -12.66 -30.39 37.21
CA THR A 9 -12.41 -30.82 35.83
C THR A 9 -10.96 -30.59 35.42
N VAL A 10 -10.38 -29.44 35.77
CA VAL A 10 -8.95 -29.14 35.57
C VAL A 10 -8.07 -30.08 36.38
N ARG A 11 -8.42 -30.39 37.64
CA ARG A 11 -7.65 -31.33 38.47
C ARG A 11 -7.67 -32.74 37.89
N ASN A 12 -8.82 -33.21 37.40
CA ASN A 12 -8.94 -34.52 36.75
C ASN A 12 -8.27 -34.57 35.38
N LEU A 13 -8.24 -33.45 34.64
CA LEU A 13 -7.49 -33.32 33.39
C LEU A 13 -5.98 -33.38 33.66
N LEU A 14 -5.51 -32.68 34.70
CA LEU A 14 -4.10 -32.62 35.12
C LEU A 14 -3.58 -33.94 35.69
N ASN A 15 -4.43 -34.71 36.37
CA ASN A 15 -4.08 -36.03 36.91
C ASN A 15 -3.91 -37.13 35.85
N SER A 16 -4.20 -36.85 34.58
CA SER A 16 -4.00 -37.80 33.48
C SER A 16 -2.94 -37.30 32.50
N PRO A 17 -1.71 -37.86 32.50
CA PRO A 17 -0.59 -37.34 31.72
C PRO A 17 -0.86 -37.36 30.22
N VAL A 18 -1.62 -38.35 29.74
CA VAL A 18 -1.99 -38.49 28.33
C VAL A 18 -2.90 -37.34 27.86
N LYS A 19 -3.86 -36.88 28.68
CA LYS A 19 -4.77 -35.80 28.28
C LYS A 19 -4.06 -34.44 28.27
N VAL A 20 -3.15 -34.21 29.23
CA VAL A 20 -2.31 -33.01 29.26
C VAL A 20 -1.39 -33.00 28.04
N PHE A 21 -0.76 -34.13 27.71
CA PHE A 21 0.07 -34.26 26.51
C PHE A 21 -0.72 -33.94 25.23
N LEU A 22 -1.93 -34.49 25.09
CA LEU A 22 -2.78 -34.26 23.93
C LEU A 22 -3.21 -32.79 23.82
N LEU A 23 -3.56 -32.15 24.94
CA LEU A 23 -3.92 -30.73 24.99
C LEU A 23 -2.73 -29.84 24.59
N SER A 24 -1.54 -30.08 25.15
CA SER A 24 -0.32 -29.35 24.80
C SER A 24 0.10 -29.59 23.35
N PHE A 25 -0.08 -30.81 22.84
CA PHE A 25 0.21 -31.16 21.46
C PHE A 25 -0.73 -30.45 20.48
N VAL A 26 -2.03 -30.41 20.77
CA VAL A 26 -3.00 -29.63 19.98
C VAL A 26 -2.65 -28.14 20.02
N PHE A 27 -2.32 -27.60 21.19
CA PHE A 27 -1.93 -26.18 21.31
C PHE A 27 -0.64 -25.86 20.55
N PHE A 28 0.32 -26.79 20.57
CA PHE A 28 1.55 -26.71 19.80
C PHE A 28 1.26 -26.73 18.30
N LEU A 29 0.43 -27.65 17.81
CA LEU A 29 0.04 -27.72 16.39
C LEU A 29 -0.67 -26.44 15.96
N VAL A 30 -1.61 -25.92 16.76
CA VAL A 30 -2.30 -24.66 16.45
C VAL A 30 -1.32 -23.50 16.35
N ASN A 31 -0.35 -23.38 17.27
CA ASN A 31 0.68 -22.35 17.18
C ASN A 31 1.62 -22.56 15.99
N PHE A 32 2.00 -23.81 15.73
CA PHE A 32 2.93 -24.16 14.66
C PHE A 32 2.33 -23.87 13.28
N PHE A 33 1.09 -24.30 13.03
CA PHE A 33 0.36 -24.00 11.79
C PHE A 33 -0.11 -22.54 11.72
N GLY A 34 -0.47 -21.94 12.86
CA GLY A 34 -0.88 -20.54 12.96
C GLY A 34 0.24 -19.53 12.70
N SER A 35 1.51 -19.94 12.83
CA SER A 35 2.67 -19.09 12.57
C SER A 35 2.79 -18.62 11.10
N GLY A 36 1.98 -19.18 10.19
CA GLY A 36 1.87 -18.69 8.81
C GLY A 36 3.11 -18.89 7.96
N ASN A 37 4.18 -19.50 8.48
CA ASN A 37 5.43 -19.72 7.78
C ASN A 37 5.28 -20.66 6.58
N PHE A 38 4.43 -21.69 6.68
CA PHE A 38 4.15 -22.57 5.55
C PHE A 38 3.37 -21.86 4.43
N ILE A 39 2.44 -20.97 4.81
CA ILE A 39 1.66 -20.19 3.85
C ILE A 39 2.56 -19.16 3.14
N LYS A 40 3.49 -18.53 3.87
CA LYS A 40 4.50 -17.63 3.29
C LYS A 40 5.44 -18.35 2.32
N LEU A 41 5.91 -19.55 2.66
CA LEU A 41 6.78 -20.34 1.78
C LEU A 41 6.07 -20.76 0.48
N LEU A 42 4.80 -21.15 0.56
CA LEU A 42 4.02 -21.53 -0.63
C LEU A 42 3.65 -20.33 -1.52
N ASN A 43 3.54 -19.13 -0.93
CA ASN A 43 3.21 -17.91 -1.65
C ASN A 43 4.43 -17.08 -2.05
N LEU A 44 5.65 -17.56 -1.77
CA LEU A 44 6.89 -16.80 -1.97
C LEU A 44 7.11 -16.45 -3.45
N ASP A 45 6.84 -17.40 -4.35
CA ASP A 45 6.99 -17.18 -5.80
C ASP A 45 6.00 -16.11 -6.31
N ASN A 46 4.76 -16.14 -5.83
CA ASN A 46 3.75 -15.12 -6.15
C ASN A 46 4.10 -13.74 -5.57
N GLU A 47 4.70 -13.70 -4.38
CA GLU A 47 5.18 -12.45 -3.77
C GLU A 47 6.33 -11.84 -4.58
N VAL A 48 7.27 -12.66 -5.05
CA VAL A 48 8.39 -12.21 -5.89
C VAL A 48 7.87 -11.66 -7.22
N GLU A 49 6.93 -12.36 -7.87
CA GLU A 49 6.33 -11.89 -9.13
C GLU A 49 5.59 -10.55 -8.94
N LYS A 50 4.82 -10.43 -7.85
CA LYS A 50 4.10 -9.19 -7.51
C LYS A 50 5.06 -8.04 -7.23
N LEU A 51 6.18 -8.30 -6.54
CA LEU A 51 7.18 -7.28 -6.24
C LEU A 51 7.85 -6.79 -7.53
N ASN A 52 8.20 -7.70 -8.43
CA ASN A 52 8.76 -7.34 -9.74
C ASN A 52 7.77 -6.52 -10.57
N ALA A 53 6.49 -6.88 -10.58
CA ALA A 53 5.45 -6.10 -11.26
C ALA A 53 5.33 -4.68 -10.69
N MET A 54 5.43 -4.52 -9.35
CA MET A 54 5.44 -3.20 -8.71
C MET A 54 6.68 -2.38 -9.10
N ILE A 55 7.86 -3.00 -9.16
CA ILE A 55 9.10 -2.33 -9.58
C ILE A 55 8.98 -1.79 -11.00
N VAL A 56 8.47 -2.61 -11.93
CA VAL A 56 8.28 -2.19 -13.32
C VAL A 56 7.28 -1.04 -13.41
N LYS A 57 6.14 -1.15 -12.71
CA LYS A 57 5.12 -0.08 -12.67
C LYS A 57 5.70 1.24 -12.15
N ASN A 58 6.43 1.20 -11.04
CA ASN A 58 7.03 2.38 -10.43
C ASN A 58 8.07 3.03 -11.34
N ARG A 59 8.87 2.25 -12.08
CA ARG A 59 9.81 2.79 -13.07
C ARG A 59 9.10 3.55 -14.20
N VAL A 60 8.00 3.01 -14.71
CA VAL A 60 7.19 3.67 -15.75
C VAL A 60 6.57 4.97 -15.22
N GLU A 61 6.10 4.97 -13.98
CA GLU A 61 5.54 6.17 -13.35
C GLU A 61 6.62 7.23 -13.07
N LEU A 62 7.82 6.82 -12.67
CA LEU A 62 8.97 7.71 -12.52
C LEU A 62 9.36 8.34 -13.85
N GLU A 63 9.49 7.56 -14.93
CA GLU A 63 9.85 8.10 -16.25
C GLU A 63 8.79 9.08 -16.78
N LYS A 64 7.50 8.78 -16.57
CA LYS A 64 6.41 9.72 -16.90
C LYS A 64 6.50 11.01 -16.08
N THR A 65 6.83 10.89 -14.80
CA THR A 65 6.96 12.04 -13.91
C THR A 65 8.20 12.87 -14.26
N GLU A 66 9.30 12.23 -14.61
CA GLU A 66 10.52 12.87 -15.07
C GLU A 66 10.28 13.62 -16.39
N LYS A 67 9.57 13.02 -17.35
CA LYS A 67 9.16 13.72 -18.59
C LYS A 67 8.31 14.96 -18.30
N LYS A 68 7.37 14.88 -17.34
CA LYS A 68 6.59 16.04 -16.89
C LYS A 68 7.47 17.10 -16.24
N ILE A 69 8.45 16.69 -15.43
CA ILE A 69 9.41 17.60 -14.80
C ILE A 69 10.30 18.27 -15.84
N THR A 70 10.76 17.55 -16.86
CA THR A 70 11.55 18.11 -17.96
C THR A 70 10.71 19.12 -18.77
N GLN A 71 9.46 18.79 -19.08
CA GLN A 71 8.51 19.73 -19.72
C GLN A 71 8.22 20.97 -18.84
N ALA A 72 8.21 20.78 -17.51
CA ALA A 72 8.01 21.83 -16.52
C ALA A 72 9.28 22.67 -16.27
N LYS A 73 10.46 22.13 -16.56
CA LYS A 73 11.76 22.81 -16.35
C LYS A 73 12.10 23.79 -17.45
N ASP A 74 11.38 23.82 -18.57
CA ASP A 74 11.48 24.87 -19.57
C ASP A 74 10.60 26.07 -19.18
N PRO A 75 11.14 27.14 -18.57
CA PRO A 75 10.34 28.29 -18.11
C PRO A 75 9.59 28.98 -19.25
N ILE A 76 10.13 28.90 -20.47
CA ILE A 76 9.52 29.44 -21.69
C ILE A 76 8.21 28.71 -22.03
N PHE A 77 8.11 27.40 -21.74
CA PHE A 77 6.90 26.61 -21.98
C PHE A 77 5.80 26.93 -20.95
N PHE A 78 6.17 27.12 -19.68
CA PHE A 78 5.23 27.56 -18.65
C PHE A 78 4.66 28.95 -18.92
N GLU A 79 5.51 29.88 -19.33
CA GLU A 79 5.07 31.23 -19.67
C GLU A 79 4.10 31.20 -20.86
N ARG A 80 4.39 30.40 -21.89
CA ARG A 80 3.50 30.24 -23.05
C ARG A 80 2.17 29.56 -22.70
N GLN A 81 2.18 28.50 -21.90
CA GLN A 81 0.96 27.82 -21.43
C GLN A 81 0.11 28.71 -20.52
N ALA A 82 0.74 29.49 -19.63
CA ALA A 82 0.03 30.45 -18.79
C ALA A 82 -0.56 31.59 -19.63
N ARG A 83 0.17 32.06 -20.65
CA ARG A 83 -0.28 33.08 -21.59
C ARG A 83 -1.53 32.65 -22.36
N GLU A 84 -1.51 31.44 -22.95
CA GLU A 84 -2.66 30.89 -23.67
C GLU A 84 -3.87 30.61 -22.77
N LYS A 85 -3.66 30.14 -21.54
CA LYS A 85 -4.75 29.70 -20.67
C LYS A 85 -5.43 30.83 -19.89
N PHE A 86 -4.72 31.92 -19.66
CA PHE A 86 -5.21 33.08 -18.91
C PHE A 86 -5.40 34.33 -19.79
N ASP A 87 -5.24 34.19 -21.11
CA ASP A 87 -5.35 35.28 -22.09
C ASP A 87 -4.47 36.50 -21.73
N LEU A 88 -3.30 36.21 -21.17
CA LEU A 88 -2.35 37.22 -20.72
C LEU A 88 -1.50 37.68 -21.91
N VAL A 89 -1.03 38.93 -21.88
CA VAL A 89 -0.22 39.53 -22.95
C VAL A 89 1.15 39.89 -22.40
N SER A 90 2.21 39.82 -23.22
CA SER A 90 3.56 40.17 -22.77
C SER A 90 3.63 41.65 -22.39
N LYS A 91 4.59 42.05 -21.53
CA LYS A 91 4.78 43.47 -21.19
C LYS A 91 5.05 44.36 -22.40
N ASP A 92 5.56 43.78 -23.49
CA ASP A 92 5.90 44.48 -24.74
C ASP A 92 4.84 44.32 -25.85
N ASP A 93 3.72 43.65 -25.59
CA ASP A 93 2.66 43.46 -26.58
C ASP A 93 1.65 44.61 -26.53
N LEU A 94 1.32 45.17 -27.71
CA LEU A 94 0.33 46.24 -27.86
C LEU A 94 -1.09 45.67 -27.71
N VAL A 95 -1.72 45.94 -26.56
CA VAL A 95 -3.10 45.56 -26.28
C VAL A 95 -4.05 46.65 -26.80
N PHE A 96 -4.85 46.32 -27.81
CA PHE A 96 -5.91 47.20 -28.32
C PHE A 96 -7.21 46.92 -27.58
N ILE A 97 -7.58 47.81 -26.66
CA ILE A 97 -8.89 47.79 -26.00
C ILE A 97 -9.85 48.57 -26.91
N PHE A 98 -10.73 47.85 -27.60
CA PHE A 98 -11.80 48.48 -28.38
C PHE A 98 -12.89 48.93 -27.41
N PRO A 99 -13.25 50.23 -27.38
CA PRO A 99 -14.37 50.68 -26.57
C PRO A 99 -15.64 50.02 -27.11
N SER A 100 -16.37 49.34 -26.23
CA SER A 100 -17.72 48.86 -26.54
C SER A 100 -18.58 50.08 -26.88
N GLU A 101 -19.11 50.13 -28.09
CA GLU A 101 -20.05 51.15 -28.56
C GLU A 101 -21.18 51.31 -27.54
N GLN A 102 -21.39 52.56 -27.10
CA GLN A 102 -22.49 52.97 -26.21
C GLN A 102 -23.85 52.85 -26.90
#